data_AF-B4R6I3-F1
#
_entry.id   AF-B4R6I3-F1
#
_cell.length_a   1.000
_cell.length_b   1.000
_cell.length_c   1.000
_cell.angle_alpha   90.00
_cell.angle_beta   90.00
_cell.angle_gamma   90.00
#
_symmetry.space_group_name_H-M   'P 1'
#
loop_
_entity.id
_entity.type
_entity.pdbx_description
1 polymer ?
#
loop_
_entity_poly.entity_id
_entity_poly.type
_entity_poly.pdbx_seq_one_letter_code
_entity_poly.pdbx_strand_id
1 'polypeptide(L)' 'MHNYQPRFHLVYLPPKNASLDENEHSSHFRTFIFPETSFTAVTAYQNQRVSTEYYS' A
#
# COMPACT_ATOMS: atom_id res chain seq x y z
N MET A 1 3.97 -4.01 17.83
CA MET A 1 2.59 -3.70 18.25
C MET A 1 2.19 -2.29 17.81
N HIS A 2 2.35 -1.97 16.53
CA HIS A 2 1.96 -0.66 15.98
C HIS A 2 0.96 -0.89 14.84
N ASN A 3 0.04 0.05 14.65
CA ASN A 3 -0.94 -0.01 13.57
C ASN A 3 -0.35 0.55 12.28
N TYR A 4 -0.61 -0.13 11.17
CA TYR A 4 -0.16 0.22 9.84
C TYR A 4 -1.34 0.19 8.87
N GLN A 5 -1.38 1.19 7.98
CA GLN A 5 -2.33 1.26 6.87
C GLN A 5 -1.55 1.04 5.56
N PRO A 6 -1.74 -0.10 4.87
CA PRO A 6 -1.21 -0.31 3.54
C PRO A 6 -1.71 0.74 2.55
N ARG A 7 -0.84 1.09 1.59
CA ARG A 7 -1.13 2.03 0.50
C ARG A 7 -0.65 1.40 -0.80
N PHE A 8 -1.50 1.41 -1.82
CA PHE A 8 -1.16 0.93 -3.16
C PHE A 8 -0.91 2.13 -4.08
N HIS A 9 0.22 2.14 -4.76
CA HIS A 9 0.63 3.27 -5.61
C HIS A 9 0.75 2.80 -7.06
N LEU A 10 0.02 3.45 -7.96
CA LEU A 10 0.10 3.24 -9.41
C LEU A 10 0.82 4.42 -10.03
N VAL A 11 1.93 4.16 -10.73
CA VAL A 11 2.78 5.19 -11.34
C VAL A 11 2.80 4.98 -12.86
N TYR A 12 2.50 6.03 -13.62
CA TYR A 12 2.68 6.03 -15.06
C TYR A 12 4.07 6.56 -15.41
N LEU A 13 4.82 5.78 -16.20
CA LEU A 13 6.15 6.14 -16.67
C LEU A 13 6.09 6.41 -18.18
N PRO A 14 6.11 7.68 -18.62
CA PRO A 14 6.10 8.01 -20.03
C PRO A 14 7.39 7.56 -20.72
N PRO A 15 7.35 7.25 -22.03
CA PRO A 15 8.53 6.88 -22.80
C PRO A 15 9.56 8.02 -22.86
N LYS A 16 10.85 7.67 -22.83
CA LYS A 16 12.04 8.55 -22.68
C LYS A 16 12.17 9.74 -23.65
N ASN A 17 11.34 9.83 -24.69
CA ASN A 17 11.47 10.80 -25.77
C ASN A 17 10.42 11.93 -25.70
N ALA A 18 9.52 11.89 -24.72
CA ALA A 18 8.63 13.00 -24.46
C ALA A 18 9.42 14.03 -23.63
N SER A 19 9.66 15.20 -24.21
CA SER A 19 10.17 16.39 -23.53
C SER A 19 9.17 16.80 -22.43
N LEU A 20 9.22 16.12 -21.30
CA LEU A 20 8.34 16.37 -20.17
C LEU A 20 9.14 17.21 -19.18
N ASP A 21 8.67 18.44 -19.00
CA ASP A 21 9.13 19.35 -17.95
C ASP A 21 9.18 18.60 -16.63
N GLU A 22 10.31 18.68 -15.92
CA GLU A 22 10.54 17.95 -14.67
C GLU A 22 9.49 18.26 -13.57
N ASN A 23 8.75 19.35 -13.73
CA ASN A 23 7.63 19.74 -12.86
C ASN A 23 6.35 18.90 -13.02
N GLU A 24 6.15 18.20 -14.15
CA GLU A 24 4.94 17.40 -14.43
C GLU A 24 4.99 15.98 -13.85
N HIS A 25 6.13 15.58 -13.27
CA HIS A 25 6.32 14.26 -12.65
C HIS A 25 5.50 14.04 -11.37
N SER A 26 5.07 15.11 -10.69
CA SER A 26 4.28 15.00 -9.46
C SER A 26 2.84 14.51 -9.66
N SER A 27 2.34 14.50 -10.90
CA SER A 27 0.93 14.21 -11.22
C SER A 27 0.68 12.82 -11.84
N HIS A 28 1.74 12.07 -12.14
CA HIS A 28 1.65 10.76 -12.82
C HIS A 28 1.59 9.57 -11.87
N PHE A 29 1.08 9.77 -10.65
CA PHE A 29 0.81 8.66 -9.77
C PHE A 29 -0.53 8.81 -9.05
N ARG A 30 -1.18 7.68 -8.80
CA ARG A 30 -2.40 7.60 -7.99
C ARG A 30 -2.15 6.67 -6.82
N THR A 31 -2.52 7.14 -5.63
CA THR A 31 -2.50 6.32 -4.42
C THR A 31 -3.90 5.84 -4.09
N PHE A 32 -4.03 4.56 -3.78
CA PHE A 32 -5.24 3.92 -3.32
C PHE A 32 -5.04 3.43 -1.89
N ILE A 33 -6.05 3.66 -1.05
CA ILE A 33 -6.06 3.24 0.35
C ILE A 33 -7.35 2.46 0.56
N PHE A 34 -7.22 1.25 1.09
CA PHE A 34 -8.31 0.35 1.41
C PHE A 34 -8.37 0.24 2.94
N PRO A 35 -9.29 0.94 3.63
CA PRO A 35 -9.33 0.98 5.10
C PRO A 35 -9.42 -0.39 5.76
N GLU A 36 -10.06 -1.36 5.10
CA GLU A 36 -10.18 -2.75 5.52
C GLU A 36 -8.85 -3.51 5.58
N THR A 37 -7.79 -2.96 4.99
CA THR A 37 -6.44 -3.57 4.97
C THR A 37 -5.53 -3.12 6.12
N SER A 38 -6.01 -2.27 7.02
CA SER A 38 -5.26 -1.84 8.21
C SER A 38 -4.99 -3.01 9.16
N PHE A 39 -3.78 -3.08 9.72
CA PHE A 39 -3.41 -4.16 10.64
C PHE A 39 -2.42 -3.69 11.72
N THR A 40 -2.30 -4.45 12.81
CA THR A 40 -1.26 -4.26 13.83
C THR A 40 -0.11 -5.22 13.56
N ALA A 41 1.12 -4.72 13.38
CA ALA A 41 2.29 -5.58 13.25
C ALA A 41 2.63 -6.23 14.60
N VAL A 42 2.78 -7.55 14.58
CA VAL A 42 3.04 -8.41 15.75
C VAL A 42 4.17 -9.40 15.44
N THR A 43 4.90 -9.84 16.46
CA THR A 43 5.88 -10.94 16.34
C THR A 43 5.24 -12.31 16.58
N ALA A 44 4.07 -12.34 17.23
CA ALA A 44 3.22 -13.52 17.39
C ALA A 44 1.75 -13.08 17.51
N TYR A 45 0.82 -13.90 17.00
CA TYR A 45 -0.62 -13.62 17.11
C TYR A 45 -1.06 -13.50 18.57
N GLN A 46 -1.90 -12.51 18.85
CA GLN A 46 -2.43 -12.23 20.18
C GLN A 46 -3.91 -12.65 20.32
N ASN A 47 -4.70 -12.47 19.26
CA ASN A 47 -6.11 -12.86 19.22
C ASN A 47 -6.26 -14.26 18.60
N GLN A 48 -6.81 -15.21 19.37
CA GLN A 48 -7.00 -16.59 18.92
C GLN A 48 -7.91 -16.72 17.70
N ARG A 49 -8.89 -15.84 17.53
CA ARG A 49 -9.79 -15.88 16.35
C ARG A 49 -9.02 -15.69 15.05
N VAL A 50 -8.06 -14.76 15.05
CA VAL A 50 -7.21 -14.50 13.90
C VAL A 50 -6.33 -15.70 13.60
N SER A 51 -5.75 -16.37 14.61
CA SER A 51 -4.92 -17.56 14.37
C SER A 51 -5.69 -18.76 13.82
N THR A 52 -6.96 -18.94 14.20
CA THR A 52 -7.77 -20.10 13.79
C THR A 52 -8.23 -20.01 12.34
N GLU A 53 -8.56 -18.82 11.84
CA GLU A 53 -9.00 -18.62 10.44
C GLU A 53 -7.93 -18.99 9.40
N TYR A 54 -6.64 -19.04 9.75
CA TYR A 54 -5.56 -19.43 8.82
C TYR A 54 -5.37 -20.95 8.69
N TYR A 55 -5.92 -21.75 9.60
CA TYR A 55 -5.77 -23.21 9.62
C TYR A 55 -7.05 -23.96 9.21
N SER A 56 -8.10 -23.22 8.87
CA SER A 56 -9.33 -23.72 8.23
C SER A 56 -9.29 -23.48 6.73
#